data_AF-A0A1H4DEU4-F1
#
_entry.id   AF-A0A1H4DEU4-F1
#
_cell.length_a   1.000
_cell.length_b   1.000
_cell.length_c   1.000
_cell.angle_alpha   90.00
_cell.angle_beta   90.00
_cell.angle_gamma   90.00
#
_symmetry.space_group_name_H-M   'P 1'
#
loop_
_entity.id
_entity.type
_entity.pdbx_description
1 polymer ?
#
loop_
_entity_poly.entity_id
_entity_poly.type
_entity_poly.pdbx_seq_one_letter_code
_entity_poly.pdbx_strand_id
1 'polypeptide(L)'
;MERNRVAHEYQDLKQALSNERMPEIDVTCQVMRRISLIESRRHSVLKKTTRSTVAMGGMLALILLISVSAYAASEYIQLFTRDGVVKVQHVASDEPATGTANVYDYSAAQVQDFAKPGELIAFFVKSDRISEITELGLRFEYKEQQITSYSDFLKEIKRTGAPNLPLTAMGYSFEYGKINPKFPTIDVQKEDSYYQKVYSDLRVQAAKSSSGQKVFMKTVAWSEPLSISGIYSKGKAHIGISVILMNGGNMVVEQEKENSTDKILVAGTEVVYNSMKKNAVSYHYLNWYNEEQDAYYTLSSFGDKELTKAQFLQLAGELLRKGTS
;
A
#
# COMPACT_ATOMS: atom_id res chain seq x y z
N MET A 1 -16.00 -22.16 -58.90
CA MET A 1 -15.89 -22.13 -57.43
C MET A 1 -14.68 -21.30 -57.07
N GLU A 2 -14.93 -20.05 -56.72
CA GLU A 2 -13.95 -19.04 -56.37
C GLU A 2 -13.26 -19.37 -55.03
N ARG A 3 -11.92 -19.27 -55.00
CA ARG A 3 -11.17 -19.07 -53.77
C ARG A 3 -10.94 -17.57 -53.64
N ASN A 4 -11.79 -16.90 -52.86
CA ASN A 4 -11.56 -15.51 -52.49
C ASN A 4 -10.38 -15.42 -51.51
N ARG A 5 -9.43 -14.55 -51.88
CA ARG A 5 -8.30 -14.09 -51.08
C ARG A 5 -8.83 -13.27 -49.90
N VAL A 6 -8.54 -13.70 -48.68
CA VAL A 6 -8.71 -12.87 -47.47
C VAL A 6 -7.47 -12.00 -47.33
N ALA A 7 -7.55 -10.80 -47.89
CA ALA A 7 -6.79 -9.63 -47.44
C ALA A 7 -7.85 -8.63 -46.97
N HIS A 8 -7.61 -7.98 -45.82
CA HIS A 8 -8.35 -6.85 -45.22
C HIS A 8 -8.90 -7.06 -43.79
N GLU A 9 -8.03 -7.48 -42.85
CA GLU A 9 -8.28 -7.20 -41.41
C GLU A 9 -7.20 -6.28 -40.80
N TYR A 10 -6.05 -6.11 -41.48
CA TYR A 10 -4.96 -5.25 -41.02
C TYR A 10 -4.99 -3.81 -41.56
N GLN A 11 -5.90 -3.47 -42.47
CA GLN A 11 -6.05 -2.10 -42.97
C GLN A 11 -7.02 -1.27 -42.11
N ASP A 12 -8.00 -1.89 -41.46
CA ASP A 12 -8.96 -1.18 -40.60
C ASP A 12 -8.32 -0.67 -39.30
N LEU A 13 -7.35 -1.41 -38.76
CA LEU A 13 -6.59 -0.97 -37.57
C LEU A 13 -5.70 0.25 -37.86
N LYS A 14 -5.14 0.39 -39.07
CA LYS A 14 -4.35 1.58 -39.45
C LYS A 14 -5.22 2.81 -39.70
N GLN A 15 -6.49 2.62 -40.07
CA GLN A 15 -7.42 3.72 -40.31
C GLN A 15 -8.09 4.20 -39.01
N ALA A 16 -8.31 3.31 -38.03
CA ALA A 16 -8.77 3.67 -36.69
C ALA A 16 -7.69 4.43 -35.88
N LEU A 17 -6.40 4.10 -36.06
CA LEU A 17 -5.29 4.79 -35.40
C LEU A 17 -4.93 6.16 -36.02
N SER A 18 -5.53 6.53 -37.16
CA SER A 18 -5.22 7.79 -37.85
C SER A 18 -6.19 8.94 -37.54
N ASN A 19 -7.28 8.72 -36.78
CA ASN A 19 -8.31 9.75 -36.54
C ASN A 19 -8.64 10.10 -35.09
N GLU A 20 -7.99 9.49 -34.08
CA GLU A 20 -8.02 10.02 -32.72
C GLU A 20 -6.75 10.83 -32.46
N ARG A 21 -6.81 12.11 -32.83
CA ARG A 21 -5.93 13.10 -32.19
C ARG A 21 -6.29 13.08 -30.70
N MET A 22 -5.39 12.53 -29.89
CA MET A 22 -5.43 12.76 -28.44
C MET A 22 -5.63 14.27 -28.22
N PRO A 23 -6.58 14.69 -27.37
CA PRO A 23 -6.77 16.10 -27.10
C PRO A 23 -5.45 16.63 -26.54
N GLU A 24 -4.83 17.51 -27.32
CA GLU A 24 -3.69 18.28 -26.86
C GLU A 24 -4.15 19.06 -25.64
N ILE A 25 -3.65 18.67 -24.46
CA ILE A 25 -3.95 19.37 -23.22
C ILE A 25 -3.19 20.70 -23.32
N ASP A 26 -3.88 21.72 -23.84
CA ASP A 26 -3.38 23.10 -23.85
C ASP A 26 -3.33 23.64 -22.41
N VAL A 27 -2.21 23.35 -21.74
CA VAL A 27 -1.86 23.92 -20.44
C VAL A 27 -1.40 25.37 -20.54
N THR A 28 -1.19 25.90 -21.74
CA THR A 28 -0.63 27.24 -21.98
C THR A 28 -1.54 28.31 -21.40
N CYS A 29 -2.86 28.21 -21.61
CA CYS A 29 -3.81 29.15 -21.00
C CYS A 29 -3.85 29.08 -19.47
N GLN A 30 -3.74 27.89 -18.87
CA GLN A 30 -3.76 27.74 -17.41
C GLN A 30 -2.46 28.20 -16.75
N VAL A 31 -1.31 27.94 -17.39
CA VAL A 31 0.00 28.40 -16.95
C VAL A 31 0.11 29.92 -17.10
N MET A 32 -0.32 30.50 -18.23
CA MET A 32 -0.33 31.96 -18.44
C MET A 32 -1.30 32.68 -17.50
N ARG A 33 -2.44 32.06 -17.14
CA ARG A 33 -3.33 32.57 -16.09
C ARG A 33 -2.66 32.57 -14.71
N ARG A 34 -1.83 31.56 -14.40
CA ARG A 34 -1.05 31.50 -13.15
C ARG A 34 0.10 32.52 -13.13
N ILE A 35 0.82 32.70 -14.23
CA ILE A 35 1.91 33.69 -14.35
C ILE A 35 1.36 35.11 -14.26
N SER A 36 0.26 35.43 -14.97
CA SER A 36 -0.38 36.76 -14.87
C SER A 36 -0.98 37.04 -13.47
N LEU A 37 -1.46 36.03 -12.76
CA LEU A 37 -1.90 36.16 -11.35
C LEU A 37 -0.73 36.34 -10.37
N ILE A 38 0.46 35.85 -10.68
CA ILE A 38 1.68 36.05 -9.89
C ILE A 38 2.30 37.43 -10.19
N GLU A 39 2.30 37.87 -11.44
CA GLU A 39 2.80 39.20 -11.84
C GLU A 39 1.87 40.33 -11.40
N SER A 40 0.55 40.14 -11.44
CA SER A 40 -0.42 41.13 -10.92
C SER A 40 -0.42 41.27 -9.39
N ARG A 41 0.20 40.35 -8.66
CA ARG A 41 0.42 40.45 -7.20
C ARG A 41 1.74 41.13 -6.81
N ARG A 42 2.58 41.52 -7.77
CA ARG A 42 3.84 42.26 -7.50
C ARG A 42 3.73 43.78 -7.62
N HIS A 43 2.60 44.32 -8.07
CA HIS A 43 2.36 45.77 -8.12
C HIS A 43 1.06 46.14 -7.42
N SER A 44 1.18 46.43 -6.11
CA SER A 44 0.20 47.07 -5.21
C SER A 44 0.35 46.34 -3.87
N VAL A 45 0.97 46.89 -2.83
CA VAL A 45 0.47 48.02 -2.04
C VAL A 45 1.64 48.62 -1.26
N LEU A 46 1.92 49.91 -1.49
CA LEU A 46 2.51 50.78 -0.50
C LEU A 46 1.44 51.83 -0.17
N LYS A 47 0.78 51.69 0.99
CA LYS A 47 0.28 52.81 1.82
C LYS A 47 -0.39 52.29 3.10
N LYS A 48 0.12 52.83 4.20
CA LYS A 48 -0.43 53.05 5.56
C LYS A 48 -1.99 53.07 5.59
N THR A 49 -2.71 52.61 6.62
CA THR A 49 -2.74 53.14 8.01
C THR A 49 -3.62 52.31 8.97
N THR A 50 -3.25 52.35 10.26
CA THR A 50 -4.07 52.40 11.52
C THR A 50 -4.97 51.24 12.01
N ARG A 51 -4.48 50.65 13.11
CA ARG A 51 -5.08 50.39 14.45
C ARG A 51 -6.49 49.76 14.62
N SER A 52 -6.43 48.71 15.44
CA SER A 52 -7.36 48.22 16.47
C SER A 52 -8.29 47.06 16.09
N THR A 53 -8.45 46.16 17.08
CA THR A 53 -9.40 45.03 17.17
C THR A 53 -9.27 43.90 16.15
N VAL A 54 -8.36 42.94 16.38
CA VAL A 54 -8.62 41.52 16.05
C VAL A 54 -7.86 40.60 17.04
N ALA A 55 -8.35 40.51 18.27
CA ALA A 55 -8.09 39.36 19.14
C ALA A 55 -9.16 38.29 18.86
N MET A 56 -9.23 37.77 17.63
CA MET A 56 -10.08 36.62 17.26
C MET A 56 -9.77 36.03 15.87
N GLY A 57 -8.56 36.25 15.34
CA GLY A 57 -8.16 35.75 14.01
C GLY A 57 -7.14 34.60 14.04
N GLY A 58 -6.65 34.21 15.22
CA GLY A 58 -5.58 33.22 15.36
C GLY A 58 -6.01 31.76 15.25
N MET A 59 -7.30 31.45 15.48
CA MET A 59 -7.77 30.06 15.53
C MET A 59 -8.26 29.53 14.17
N LEU A 60 -8.62 30.41 13.22
CA LEU A 60 -9.03 30.02 11.87
C LEU A 60 -7.83 29.83 10.91
N ALA A 61 -6.67 30.40 11.22
CA ALA A 61 -5.46 30.20 10.42
C ALA A 61 -4.86 28.78 10.57
N LEU A 62 -5.14 28.08 11.68
CA LEU A 62 -4.70 26.69 11.88
C LEU A 62 -5.61 25.66 11.17
N ILE A 63 -6.82 26.04 10.78
CA ILE A 63 -7.74 25.16 10.02
C ILE A 63 -7.45 25.23 8.51
N LEU A 64 -6.79 26.28 8.03
CA LEU A 64 -6.49 26.51 6.61
C LEU A 64 -5.34 25.64 6.04
N LEU A 65 -4.72 24.76 6.83
CA LEU A 65 -3.71 23.81 6.34
C LEU A 65 -4.31 22.47 5.86
N ILE A 66 -5.63 22.30 5.95
CA ILE A 66 -6.33 21.18 5.30
C ILE A 66 -7.04 21.72 4.06
N SER A 67 -6.27 22.09 3.03
CA SER A 67 -6.84 22.43 1.73
C SER A 67 -7.30 21.14 1.03
N VAL A 68 -8.57 20.76 1.22
CA VAL A 68 -9.20 19.65 0.49
C VAL A 68 -9.50 20.11 -0.93
N SER A 69 -8.52 20.06 -1.82
CA SER A 69 -8.77 20.09 -3.26
C SER A 69 -9.10 18.67 -3.71
N ALA A 70 -10.38 18.38 -3.96
CA ALA A 70 -10.79 17.15 -4.62
C ALA A 70 -10.56 17.31 -6.13
N TYR A 71 -9.71 16.46 -6.71
CA TYR A 71 -9.53 16.37 -8.16
C TYR A 71 -9.28 14.92 -8.58
N ALA A 72 -9.77 14.61 -9.78
CA ALA A 72 -9.75 13.33 -10.52
C ALA A 72 -10.95 12.39 -10.31
N ALA A 73 -11.51 11.94 -11.43
CA ALA A 73 -12.42 10.82 -11.55
C ALA A 73 -11.67 9.51 -11.27
N SER A 74 -12.38 8.50 -10.79
CA SER A 74 -11.88 7.24 -10.21
C SER A 74 -10.99 6.36 -11.12
N GLU A 75 -10.84 6.71 -12.40
CA GLU A 75 -10.25 5.79 -13.38
C GLU A 75 -8.71 5.78 -13.39
N TYR A 76 -8.04 6.81 -12.84
CA TYR A 76 -6.56 6.88 -12.84
C TYR A 76 -6.02 7.69 -11.65
N ILE A 77 -5.88 7.07 -10.48
CA ILE A 77 -5.25 7.71 -9.31
C ILE A 77 -3.82 7.23 -9.16
N GLN A 78 -2.87 8.14 -9.37
CA GLN A 78 -1.44 7.89 -9.18
C GLN A 78 -0.87 8.74 -8.04
N LEU A 79 0.06 8.15 -7.29
CA LEU A 79 0.90 8.82 -6.31
C LEU A 79 2.35 8.82 -6.82
N PHE A 80 2.96 10.00 -6.73
CA PHE A 80 4.27 10.28 -7.30
C PHE A 80 5.28 10.63 -6.22
N THR A 81 6.55 10.43 -6.52
CA THR A 81 7.68 11.08 -5.85
C THR A 81 7.75 12.57 -6.22
N ARG A 82 8.59 13.33 -5.49
CA ARG A 82 8.86 14.75 -5.76
C ARG A 82 9.45 15.02 -7.15
N ASP A 83 10.16 14.06 -7.75
CA ASP A 83 10.70 14.12 -9.11
C ASP A 83 9.73 13.63 -10.20
N GLY A 84 8.50 13.25 -9.82
CA GLY A 84 7.42 12.91 -10.77
C GLY A 84 7.40 11.45 -11.21
N VAL A 85 8.09 10.55 -10.49
CA VAL A 85 8.04 9.10 -10.76
C VAL A 85 6.80 8.49 -10.11
N VAL A 86 6.01 7.73 -10.88
CA VAL A 86 4.84 6.99 -10.35
C VAL A 86 5.34 5.87 -9.44
N LYS A 87 4.90 5.87 -8.19
CA LYS A 87 5.20 4.80 -7.22
C LYS A 87 3.99 3.94 -6.93
N VAL A 88 2.81 4.54 -6.85
CA VAL A 88 1.57 3.84 -6.63
C VAL A 88 0.59 4.16 -7.74
N GLN A 89 0.03 3.13 -8.35
CA GLN A 89 -1.01 3.25 -9.35
C GLN A 89 -2.27 2.53 -8.88
N HIS A 90 -3.38 3.26 -8.81
CA HIS A 90 -4.69 2.67 -8.61
C HIS A 90 -5.29 2.35 -9.97
N VAL A 91 -5.77 1.11 -10.13
CA VAL A 91 -6.38 0.61 -11.37
C VAL A 91 -7.76 0.03 -11.06
N ALA A 92 -8.69 0.13 -12.00
CA ALA A 92 -9.99 -0.53 -11.85
C ALA A 92 -9.81 -2.05 -11.82
N SER A 93 -10.60 -2.75 -10.99
CA SER A 93 -10.70 -4.21 -11.07
C SER A 93 -11.45 -4.58 -12.35
N ASP A 94 -10.74 -5.19 -13.30
CA ASP A 94 -11.32 -5.61 -14.59
C ASP A 94 -12.13 -6.92 -14.47
N GLU A 95 -11.96 -7.68 -13.38
CA GLU A 95 -12.72 -8.91 -13.13
C GLU A 95 -13.73 -8.74 -11.99
N PRO A 96 -14.95 -9.29 -12.10
CA PRO A 96 -15.70 -9.63 -10.90
C PRO A 96 -14.84 -10.60 -10.10
N ALA A 97 -14.73 -10.41 -8.78
CA ALA A 97 -14.04 -11.35 -7.90
C ALA A 97 -14.72 -12.74 -7.96
N THR A 98 -14.43 -13.50 -9.01
CA THR A 98 -14.59 -14.94 -9.02
C THR A 98 -13.52 -15.41 -8.07
N GLY A 99 -13.92 -15.56 -6.81
CA GLY A 99 -13.08 -16.21 -5.81
C GLY A 99 -12.67 -17.55 -6.38
N THR A 100 -11.46 -17.62 -6.92
CA THR A 100 -10.73 -18.86 -6.98
C THR A 100 -10.66 -19.27 -5.53
N ALA A 101 -11.47 -20.25 -5.14
CA ALA A 101 -11.34 -20.89 -3.85
C ALA A 101 -9.85 -21.18 -3.72
N ASN A 102 -9.17 -20.49 -2.79
CA ASN A 102 -7.78 -20.75 -2.49
C ASN A 102 -7.73 -22.25 -2.25
N VAL A 103 -7.16 -22.99 -3.21
CA VAL A 103 -6.97 -24.42 -3.07
C VAL A 103 -6.19 -24.53 -1.79
N TYR A 104 -6.83 -25.07 -0.75
CA TYR A 104 -6.28 -25.13 0.58
C TYR A 104 -4.93 -25.84 0.45
N ASP A 105 -3.84 -25.07 0.51
CA ASP A 105 -2.51 -25.63 0.37
C ASP A 105 -2.25 -26.37 1.68
N TYR A 106 -2.56 -27.67 1.68
CA TYR A 106 -2.40 -28.54 2.83
C TYR A 106 -0.99 -28.49 3.41
N SER A 107 0.02 -28.07 2.62
CA SER A 107 1.37 -27.83 3.11
C SER A 107 1.51 -26.58 3.97
N ALA A 108 0.78 -25.49 3.70
CA ALA A 108 0.84 -24.26 4.48
C ALA A 108 0.28 -24.44 5.90
N ALA A 109 -0.81 -25.19 6.08
CA ALA A 109 -1.36 -25.49 7.39
C ALA A 109 -0.36 -26.28 8.27
N GLN A 110 0.32 -27.28 7.69
CA GLN A 110 1.36 -28.03 8.40
C GLN A 110 2.53 -27.13 8.82
N VAL A 111 2.90 -26.16 7.99
CA VAL A 111 3.97 -25.22 8.30
C VAL A 111 3.55 -24.27 9.42
N GLN A 112 2.29 -23.81 9.44
CA GLN A 112 1.74 -22.99 10.52
C GLN A 112 1.71 -23.74 11.87
N ASP A 113 1.44 -25.05 11.86
CA ASP A 113 1.49 -25.88 13.08
C ASP A 113 2.93 -26.06 13.59
N PHE A 114 3.90 -26.17 12.68
CA PHE A 114 5.32 -26.29 13.01
C PHE A 114 5.90 -24.99 13.60
N ALA A 115 5.53 -23.84 13.03
CA ALA A 115 6.08 -22.55 13.39
C ALA A 115 5.67 -22.10 14.80
N LYS A 116 6.56 -21.39 15.49
CA LYS A 116 6.20 -20.56 16.65
C LYS A 116 5.85 -19.14 16.19
N PRO A 117 5.02 -18.39 16.95
CA PRO A 117 4.75 -16.99 16.64
C PRO A 117 6.06 -16.20 16.48
N GLY A 118 6.17 -15.46 15.37
CA GLY A 118 7.35 -14.64 15.04
C GLY A 118 8.39 -15.39 14.19
N GLU A 119 8.19 -16.68 13.92
CA GLU A 119 9.09 -17.46 13.08
C GLU A 119 8.68 -17.43 11.61
N LEU A 120 9.69 -17.26 10.74
CA LEU A 120 9.59 -17.47 9.30
C LEU A 120 10.08 -18.88 8.99
N ILE A 121 9.28 -19.67 8.29
CA ILE A 121 9.61 -21.03 7.90
C ILE A 121 9.82 -21.06 6.39
N ALA A 122 10.98 -21.54 5.97
CA ALA A 122 11.20 -21.95 4.59
C ALA A 122 10.80 -23.43 4.44
N PHE A 123 10.07 -23.76 3.39
CA PHE A 123 9.66 -25.14 3.13
C PHE A 123 9.78 -25.54 1.67
N PHE A 124 10.00 -26.83 1.47
CA PHE A 124 10.12 -27.50 0.18
C PHE A 124 9.13 -28.66 0.13
N VAL A 125 8.38 -28.74 -0.95
CA VAL A 125 7.42 -29.83 -1.19
C VAL A 125 7.97 -30.78 -2.24
N LYS A 126 8.25 -32.03 -1.83
CA LYS A 126 8.61 -33.13 -2.72
C LYS A 126 7.37 -33.58 -3.49
N SER A 127 7.36 -33.37 -4.80
CA SER A 127 6.32 -33.87 -5.71
C SER A 127 6.88 -34.96 -6.61
N ASP A 128 6.13 -36.06 -6.77
CA ASP A 128 6.42 -37.13 -7.74
C ASP A 128 5.89 -36.78 -9.15
N ARG A 129 5.13 -35.69 -9.28
CA ARG A 129 4.59 -35.17 -10.55
C ARG A 129 5.38 -33.94 -10.95
N ILE A 130 6.35 -34.13 -11.83
CA ILE A 130 7.30 -33.10 -12.31
C ILE A 130 6.59 -32.02 -13.18
N SER A 131 5.35 -32.24 -13.62
CA SER A 131 4.72 -31.44 -14.69
C SER A 131 3.67 -30.41 -14.31
N GLU A 132 3.29 -30.24 -13.03
CA GLU A 132 2.15 -29.36 -12.68
C GLU A 132 2.48 -28.21 -11.71
N ILE A 133 3.71 -28.11 -11.19
CA ILE A 133 4.10 -27.00 -10.30
C ILE A 133 5.33 -26.32 -10.88
N THR A 134 5.09 -25.21 -11.58
CA THR A 134 6.09 -24.38 -12.26
C THR A 134 7.06 -23.65 -11.31
N GLU A 135 6.92 -23.83 -9.98
CA GLU A 135 7.86 -23.29 -8.99
C GLU A 135 8.39 -24.40 -8.07
N LEU A 136 9.52 -25.00 -8.45
CA LEU A 136 10.26 -26.00 -7.67
C LEU A 136 11.13 -25.37 -6.55
N GLY A 137 10.95 -24.08 -6.25
CA GLY A 137 11.76 -23.32 -5.28
C GLY A 137 11.32 -23.51 -3.82
N LEU A 138 12.03 -22.83 -2.90
CA LEU A 138 11.56 -22.66 -1.53
C LEU A 138 10.28 -21.81 -1.51
N ARG A 139 9.33 -22.25 -0.70
CA ARG A 139 8.18 -21.46 -0.27
C ARG A 139 8.43 -20.96 1.15
N PHE A 140 7.72 -19.91 1.55
CA PHE A 140 7.87 -19.31 2.87
C PHE A 140 6.51 -19.13 3.51
N GLU A 141 6.46 -19.37 4.82
CA GLU A 141 5.28 -19.14 5.62
C GLU A 141 5.71 -18.48 6.93
N TYR A 142 5.02 -17.41 7.31
CA TYR A 142 5.27 -16.71 8.57
C TYR A 142 4.12 -16.96 9.53
N LYS A 143 4.44 -17.32 10.78
CA LYS A 143 3.43 -17.36 11.82
C LYS A 143 3.37 -16.04 12.54
N GLU A 144 2.29 -15.33 12.32
CA GLU A 144 2.07 -14.00 12.86
C GLU A 144 2.23 -13.97 14.39
N GLN A 145 2.94 -12.96 14.87
CA GLN A 145 3.02 -12.64 16.29
C GLN A 145 2.34 -11.29 16.56
N GLN A 146 1.32 -11.31 17.41
CA GLN A 146 0.75 -10.09 17.97
C GLN A 146 1.58 -9.65 19.18
N ILE A 147 2.08 -8.41 19.13
CA ILE A 147 2.88 -7.82 20.19
C ILE A 147 2.01 -6.77 20.89
N THR A 148 1.46 -7.14 22.05
CA THR A 148 0.50 -6.31 22.81
C THR A 148 1.19 -5.24 23.67
N SER A 149 2.43 -5.47 24.07
CA SER A 149 3.26 -4.49 24.78
C SER A 149 3.88 -3.51 23.79
N TYR A 150 3.53 -2.24 23.86
CA TYR A 150 4.14 -1.21 23.00
C TYR A 150 5.66 -1.14 23.16
N SER A 151 6.17 -1.38 24.38
CA SER A 151 7.62 -1.39 24.63
C SER A 151 8.34 -2.53 23.92
N ASP A 152 7.72 -3.71 23.83
CA ASP A 152 8.28 -4.85 23.11
C ASP A 152 8.09 -4.67 21.59
N PHE A 153 7.00 -4.03 21.18
CA PHE A 153 6.81 -3.64 19.79
C PHE A 153 7.89 -2.66 19.31
N LEU A 154 8.25 -1.67 20.13
CA LEU A 154 9.37 -0.77 19.85
C LEU A 154 10.72 -1.49 19.79
N LYS A 155 10.94 -2.54 20.59
CA LYS A 155 12.17 -3.36 20.48
C LYS A 155 12.20 -4.09 19.14
N GLU A 156 11.07 -4.62 18.70
CA GLU A 156 10.96 -5.32 17.43
C GLU A 156 11.11 -4.38 16.23
N ILE A 157 10.53 -3.17 16.32
CA ILE A 157 10.78 -2.08 15.37
C ILE A 157 12.29 -1.79 15.26
N LYS A 158 12.99 -1.63 16.38
CA LYS A 158 14.44 -1.40 16.39
C LYS A 158 15.25 -2.57 15.84
N ARG A 159 14.84 -3.80 16.15
CA ARG A 159 15.49 -5.03 15.67
C ARG A 159 15.42 -5.15 14.15
N THR A 160 14.29 -4.75 13.58
CA THR A 160 13.98 -4.93 12.15
C THR A 160 14.25 -3.68 11.30
N GLY A 161 14.33 -2.51 11.91
CA GLY A 161 14.39 -1.24 11.18
C GLY A 161 13.05 -0.82 10.56
N ALA A 162 11.93 -1.41 11.03
CA ALA A 162 10.60 -0.99 10.57
C ALA A 162 10.31 0.49 10.91
N PRO A 163 9.39 1.16 10.20
CA PRO A 163 8.96 2.50 10.57
C PRO A 163 8.35 2.56 11.98
N ASN A 164 8.64 3.63 12.73
CA ASN A 164 8.03 3.86 14.04
C ASN A 164 6.53 4.14 13.90
N LEU A 165 5.70 3.40 14.66
CA LEU A 165 4.29 3.72 14.84
C LEU A 165 4.06 4.33 16.24
N PRO A 166 3.12 5.29 16.39
CA PRO A 166 2.95 6.02 17.64
C PRO A 166 2.37 5.14 18.76
N LEU A 167 2.53 5.54 20.04
CA LEU A 167 1.83 4.89 21.16
C LEU A 167 0.33 5.23 21.16
N THR A 168 0.02 6.46 20.77
CA THR A 168 -1.36 6.96 20.67
C THR A 168 -1.54 7.79 19.42
N ALA A 169 -2.75 7.75 18.86
CA ALA A 169 -3.13 8.56 17.71
C ALA A 169 -4.54 9.10 17.92
N MET A 170 -4.72 10.43 17.96
CA MET A 170 -6.01 11.07 18.25
C MET A 170 -6.75 10.52 19.49
N GLY A 171 -5.99 10.09 20.51
CA GLY A 171 -6.52 9.50 21.75
C GLY A 171 -6.96 8.03 21.64
N TYR A 172 -6.72 7.36 20.51
CA TYR A 172 -6.72 5.90 20.43
C TYR A 172 -5.40 5.38 20.99
N SER A 173 -5.46 4.34 21.83
CA SER A 173 -4.27 3.75 22.48
C SER A 173 -3.87 2.48 21.77
N PHE A 174 -2.56 2.24 21.64
CA PHE A 174 -2.02 1.01 21.07
C PHE A 174 -2.57 -0.22 21.80
N GLU A 175 -3.10 -1.17 21.03
CA GLU A 175 -3.65 -2.43 21.52
C GLU A 175 -2.68 -3.58 21.22
N TYR A 176 -2.25 -3.69 19.97
CA TYR A 176 -1.18 -4.59 19.55
C TYR A 176 -0.59 -4.16 18.20
N GLY A 177 0.59 -4.68 17.92
CA GLY A 177 1.29 -4.47 16.66
C GLY A 177 1.79 -5.78 16.07
N LYS A 178 2.08 -5.75 14.78
CA LYS A 178 2.55 -6.88 13.99
C LYS A 178 3.65 -6.40 13.04
N ILE A 179 4.71 -7.18 12.89
CA ILE A 179 5.73 -6.98 11.87
C ILE A 179 5.83 -8.29 11.08
N ASN A 180 5.76 -8.19 9.75
CA ASN A 180 5.89 -9.34 8.87
C ASN A 180 7.24 -9.28 8.16
N PRO A 181 7.93 -10.44 8.04
CA PRO A 181 9.22 -10.51 7.39
C PRO A 181 9.12 -10.26 5.89
N LYS A 182 10.18 -9.68 5.34
CA LYS A 182 10.50 -9.78 3.93
C LYS A 182 11.08 -11.16 3.64
N PHE A 183 10.64 -11.76 2.56
CA PHE A 183 11.15 -13.04 2.07
C PHE A 183 11.33 -12.99 0.54
N PRO A 184 12.21 -13.83 -0.02
CA PRO A 184 12.47 -13.86 -1.46
C PRO A 184 11.24 -14.22 -2.28
N THR A 185 10.83 -13.33 -3.20
CA THR A 185 9.73 -13.56 -4.15
C THR A 185 10.17 -13.51 -5.61
N ILE A 186 11.27 -12.83 -5.91
CA ILE A 186 11.82 -12.71 -7.28
C ILE A 186 13.13 -13.49 -7.45
N ASP A 187 13.47 -13.86 -8.68
CA ASP A 187 14.59 -14.76 -8.97
C ASP A 187 15.95 -14.23 -8.50
N VAL A 188 16.19 -12.92 -8.65
CA VAL A 188 17.42 -12.28 -8.16
C VAL A 188 17.61 -12.49 -6.64
N GLN A 189 16.52 -12.46 -5.86
CA GLN A 189 16.59 -12.71 -4.42
C GLN A 189 16.83 -14.19 -4.10
N LYS A 190 16.42 -15.10 -5.00
CA LYS A 190 16.65 -16.54 -4.86
C LYS A 190 18.12 -16.91 -5.16
N GLU A 191 18.89 -16.05 -5.82
CA GLU A 191 20.33 -16.27 -6.05
C GLU A 191 21.19 -16.06 -4.79
N ASP A 192 20.63 -15.50 -3.72
CA ASP A 192 21.32 -15.29 -2.45
C ASP A 192 21.91 -16.61 -1.89
N SER A 193 23.13 -16.52 -1.35
CA SER A 193 23.87 -17.69 -0.86
C SER A 193 23.17 -18.39 0.31
N TYR A 194 22.47 -17.65 1.18
CA TYR A 194 21.71 -18.22 2.27
C TYR A 194 20.47 -18.93 1.75
N TYR A 195 19.75 -18.33 0.79
CA TYR A 195 18.64 -19.00 0.11
C TYR A 195 19.08 -20.33 -0.52
N GLN A 196 20.14 -20.31 -1.33
CA GLN A 196 20.65 -21.51 -2.01
C GLN A 196 21.07 -22.59 -1.04
N LYS A 197 21.67 -22.20 0.09
CA LYS A 197 22.01 -23.13 1.16
C LYS A 197 20.77 -23.77 1.79
N VAL A 198 19.76 -22.99 2.17
CA VAL A 198 18.52 -23.52 2.75
C VAL A 198 17.81 -24.45 1.76
N TYR A 199 17.78 -24.08 0.48
CA TYR A 199 17.18 -24.88 -0.58
C TYR A 199 17.89 -26.21 -0.77
N SER A 200 19.22 -26.20 -0.85
CA SER A 200 20.05 -27.41 -0.93
C SER A 200 19.86 -28.30 0.30
N ASP A 201 19.91 -27.73 1.51
CA ASP A 201 19.73 -28.46 2.77
C ASP A 201 18.38 -29.20 2.79
N LEU A 202 17.28 -28.55 2.38
CA LEU A 202 15.94 -29.15 2.38
C LEU A 202 15.77 -30.20 1.27
N ARG A 203 16.39 -29.99 0.10
CA ARG A 203 16.41 -31.00 -0.97
C ARG A 203 17.18 -32.26 -0.58
N VAL A 204 18.31 -32.12 0.10
CA VAL A 204 19.09 -33.27 0.60
C VAL A 204 18.27 -34.05 1.63
N GLN A 205 17.53 -33.38 2.51
CA GLN A 205 16.60 -34.04 3.44
C GLN A 205 15.49 -34.78 2.69
N ALA A 206 14.90 -34.16 1.67
CA ALA A 206 13.85 -34.77 0.86
C ALA A 206 14.32 -36.01 0.08
N ALA A 207 15.57 -36.01 -0.40
CA ALA A 207 16.17 -37.15 -1.10
C ALA A 207 16.47 -38.33 -0.17
N LYS A 208 16.84 -38.05 1.08
CA LYS A 208 17.10 -39.07 2.12
C LYS A 208 15.83 -39.62 2.77
N SER A 209 14.70 -38.93 2.61
CA SER A 209 13.43 -39.35 3.19
C SER A 209 12.87 -40.57 2.48
N SER A 210 12.84 -41.69 3.20
CA SER A 210 12.16 -42.93 2.82
C SER A 210 10.72 -43.01 3.33
N SER A 211 10.34 -42.13 4.26
CA SER A 211 8.96 -41.95 4.70
C SER A 211 8.18 -41.17 3.64
N GLY A 212 6.89 -41.47 3.46
CA GLY A 212 5.99 -40.73 2.57
C GLY A 212 5.78 -39.24 2.93
N GLN A 213 6.69 -38.65 3.72
CA GLN A 213 6.80 -37.24 3.99
C GLN A 213 7.05 -36.46 2.70
N LYS A 214 6.18 -35.47 2.46
CA LYS A 214 6.24 -34.61 1.28
C LYS A 214 6.71 -33.19 1.58
N VAL A 215 6.59 -32.73 2.83
CA VAL A 215 6.93 -31.35 3.23
C VAL A 215 8.16 -31.36 4.11
N PHE A 216 9.17 -30.57 3.74
CA PHE A 216 10.44 -30.43 4.43
C PHE A 216 10.60 -28.97 4.82
N MET A 217 10.82 -28.69 6.10
CA MET A 217 10.68 -27.35 6.69
C MET A 217 11.92 -26.97 7.48
N LYS A 218 12.24 -25.68 7.52
CA LYS A 218 13.32 -25.11 8.33
C LYS A 218 12.97 -23.70 8.76
N THR A 219 13.09 -23.42 10.06
CA THR A 219 13.04 -22.04 10.56
C THR A 219 14.21 -21.26 10.01
N VAL A 220 13.94 -20.10 9.41
CA VAL A 220 14.94 -19.19 8.86
C VAL A 220 14.95 -17.89 9.65
N ALA A 221 16.15 -17.34 9.84
CA ALA A 221 16.30 -16.05 10.50
C ALA A 221 15.86 -14.94 9.53
N TRP A 222 15.24 -13.90 10.07
CA TRP A 222 14.83 -12.73 9.31
C TRP A 222 15.09 -11.45 10.10
N SER A 223 15.43 -10.39 9.38
CA SER A 223 15.80 -9.08 9.94
C SER A 223 15.12 -7.95 9.18
N GLU A 224 14.83 -8.11 7.90
CA GLU A 224 14.14 -7.10 7.11
C GLU A 224 12.61 -7.27 7.19
N PRO A 225 11.86 -6.18 7.46
CA PRO A 225 10.41 -6.19 7.42
C PRO A 225 9.90 -5.98 6.00
N LEU A 226 8.80 -6.65 5.66
CA LEU A 226 7.98 -6.35 4.49
C LEU A 226 6.88 -5.35 4.85
N SER A 227 6.29 -5.55 6.03
CA SER A 227 5.21 -4.71 6.51
C SER A 227 5.20 -4.61 8.03
N ILE A 228 4.59 -3.54 8.52
CA ILE A 228 4.30 -3.31 9.92
C ILE A 228 2.87 -2.79 10.06
N SER A 229 2.18 -3.22 11.11
CA SER A 229 0.88 -2.65 11.45
C SER A 229 0.70 -2.47 12.96
N GLY A 230 -0.14 -1.52 13.32
CA GLY A 230 -0.59 -1.28 14.69
C GLY A 230 -2.10 -1.11 14.73
N ILE A 231 -2.75 -1.78 15.67
CA ILE A 231 -4.17 -1.62 15.99
C ILE A 231 -4.29 -0.80 17.26
N TYR A 232 -5.22 0.15 17.25
CA TYR A 232 -5.45 1.06 18.35
C TYR A 232 -6.93 1.11 18.68
N SER A 233 -7.25 1.26 19.96
CA SER A 233 -8.63 1.28 20.44
C SER A 233 -8.96 2.52 21.27
N LYS A 234 -10.24 2.90 21.21
CA LYS A 234 -10.86 3.92 22.05
C LYS A 234 -12.27 3.45 22.39
N GLY A 235 -12.40 2.73 23.51
CA GLY A 235 -13.63 1.99 23.80
C GLY A 235 -13.84 0.87 22.78
N LYS A 236 -14.97 0.86 22.09
CA LYS A 236 -15.29 -0.11 21.03
C LYS A 236 -14.91 0.33 19.60
N ALA A 237 -14.33 1.53 19.47
CA ALA A 237 -13.87 2.04 18.18
C ALA A 237 -12.40 1.65 17.99
N HIS A 238 -12.06 1.23 16.77
CA HIS A 238 -10.70 0.84 16.41
C HIS A 238 -10.22 1.60 15.18
N ILE A 239 -8.91 1.85 15.16
CA ILE A 239 -8.19 2.27 13.97
C ILE A 239 -7.02 1.32 13.71
N GLY A 240 -6.71 1.11 12.44
CA GLY A 240 -5.54 0.36 12.01
C GLY A 240 -4.60 1.26 11.23
N ILE A 241 -3.31 1.21 11.54
CA ILE A 241 -2.25 1.79 10.73
C ILE A 241 -1.44 0.62 10.18
N SER A 242 -1.37 0.50 8.86
CA SER A 242 -0.55 -0.51 8.18
C SER A 242 0.43 0.18 7.24
N VAL A 243 1.63 -0.37 7.13
CA VAL A 243 2.72 0.15 6.30
C VAL A 243 3.33 -1.01 5.54
N ILE A 244 3.42 -0.89 4.21
CA ILE A 244 4.12 -1.81 3.33
C ILE A 244 5.38 -1.11 2.84
N LEU A 245 6.55 -1.73 3.06
CA LEU A 245 7.83 -1.20 2.60
C LEU A 245 8.05 -1.60 1.15
N MET A 246 8.25 -0.61 0.27
CA MET A 246 8.29 -0.81 -1.17
C MET A 246 9.68 -1.27 -1.66
N ASN A 247 10.74 -0.96 -0.90
CA ASN A 247 12.10 -1.44 -1.16
C ASN A 247 12.59 -1.19 -2.61
N GLY A 248 12.29 -0.01 -3.15
CA GLY A 248 12.58 0.44 -4.50
C GLY A 248 11.53 0.04 -5.54
N GLY A 249 10.61 -0.87 -5.19
CA GLY A 249 9.55 -1.36 -6.08
C GLY A 249 8.41 -0.37 -6.29
N ASN A 250 7.44 -0.75 -7.12
CA ASN A 250 6.20 0.00 -7.35
C ASN A 250 5.00 -0.82 -6.85
N MET A 251 3.89 -0.13 -6.57
CA MET A 251 2.66 -0.77 -6.11
C MET A 251 1.51 -0.50 -7.07
N VAL A 252 0.77 -1.56 -7.38
CA VAL A 252 -0.53 -1.47 -8.06
C VAL A 252 -1.60 -1.78 -7.03
N VAL A 253 -2.62 -0.93 -6.94
CA VAL A 253 -3.73 -1.05 -6.00
C VAL A 253 -5.00 -1.20 -6.82
N GLU A 254 -5.59 -2.39 -6.78
CA GLU A 254 -6.87 -2.63 -7.45
C GLU A 254 -8.00 -1.92 -6.69
N GLN A 255 -8.86 -1.25 -7.44
CA GLN A 255 -10.06 -0.59 -6.92
C GLN A 255 -11.31 -1.29 -7.46
N GLU A 256 -12.12 -1.84 -6.54
CA GLU A 256 -13.46 -2.31 -6.87
C GLU A 256 -14.28 -1.14 -7.46
N LYS A 257 -15.13 -1.43 -8.45
CA LYS A 257 -15.91 -0.41 -9.19
C LYS A 257 -16.89 0.35 -8.29
N GLU A 258 -17.28 -0.27 -7.17
CA GLU A 258 -18.18 0.28 -6.16
C GLU A 258 -17.48 1.26 -5.20
N ASN A 259 -16.16 1.43 -5.32
CA ASN A 259 -15.39 2.32 -4.47
C ASN A 259 -15.49 3.77 -4.97
N SER A 260 -15.91 4.66 -4.08
CA SER A 260 -15.73 6.10 -4.29
C SER A 260 -14.34 6.48 -3.80
N THR A 261 -13.50 6.96 -4.72
CA THR A 261 -12.13 7.36 -4.43
C THR A 261 -11.91 8.83 -4.73
N ASP A 262 -11.34 9.56 -3.77
CA ASP A 262 -10.90 10.95 -3.93
C ASP A 262 -9.41 11.08 -3.65
N LYS A 263 -8.66 11.80 -4.51
CA LYS A 263 -7.32 12.28 -4.14
C LYS A 263 -7.43 13.65 -3.46
N ILE A 264 -6.81 13.78 -2.29
CA ILE A 264 -6.93 14.93 -1.40
C ILE A 264 -5.55 15.32 -0.87
N LEU A 265 -5.25 16.61 -0.76
CA LEU A 265 -4.02 17.08 -0.13
C LEU A 265 -4.21 17.19 1.40
N VAL A 266 -3.39 16.50 2.18
CA VAL A 266 -3.38 16.55 3.66
C VAL A 266 -1.98 16.84 4.15
N ALA A 267 -1.79 17.95 4.87
CA ALA A 267 -0.48 18.36 5.38
C ALA A 267 0.63 18.37 4.30
N GLY A 268 0.29 18.77 3.06
CA GLY A 268 1.22 18.81 1.94
C GLY A 268 1.49 17.46 1.25
N THR A 269 0.85 16.37 1.69
CA THR A 269 0.97 15.03 1.09
C THR A 269 -0.30 14.66 0.34
N GLU A 270 -0.16 14.09 -0.85
CA GLU A 270 -1.30 13.51 -1.58
C GLU A 270 -1.78 12.24 -0.87
N VAL A 271 -3.06 12.23 -0.50
CA VAL A 271 -3.73 11.12 0.18
C VAL A 271 -4.93 10.68 -0.64
N VAL A 272 -5.08 9.38 -0.81
CA VAL A 272 -6.21 8.75 -1.49
C VAL A 272 -7.22 8.34 -0.44
N TYR A 273 -8.38 8.97 -0.42
CA TYR A 273 -9.52 8.59 0.41
C TYR A 273 -10.39 7.60 -0.35
N ASN A 274 -10.60 6.43 0.24
CA ASN A 274 -11.44 5.38 -0.30
C ASN A 274 -12.67 5.19 0.59
N SER A 275 -13.83 5.17 -0.04
CA SER A 275 -15.11 4.87 0.59
C SER A 275 -15.74 3.68 -0.10
N MET A 276 -15.76 2.54 0.57
CA MET A 276 -16.45 1.35 0.08
C MET A 276 -17.85 1.27 0.64
N LYS A 277 -18.82 0.90 -0.20
CA LYS A 277 -20.16 0.50 0.24
C LYS A 277 -20.49 -0.86 -0.38
N LYS A 278 -20.43 -1.92 0.42
CA LYS A 278 -20.73 -3.28 -0.02
C LYS A 278 -21.78 -3.90 0.89
N ASN A 279 -22.99 -4.11 0.36
CA ASN A 279 -24.12 -4.68 1.11
C ASN A 279 -24.37 -3.93 2.44
N ALA A 280 -24.33 -4.65 3.56
CA ALA A 280 -24.55 -4.11 4.91
C ALA A 280 -23.28 -3.51 5.57
N VAL A 281 -22.15 -3.47 4.87
CA VAL A 281 -20.87 -2.98 5.41
C VAL A 281 -20.37 -1.81 4.57
N SER A 282 -20.29 -0.64 5.20
CA SER A 282 -19.55 0.52 4.70
C SER A 282 -18.23 0.54 5.45
N TYR A 283 -17.13 0.88 4.79
CA TYR A 283 -15.88 1.18 5.49
C TYR A 283 -15.05 2.18 4.70
N HIS A 284 -14.19 2.90 5.43
CA HIS A 284 -13.37 3.97 4.92
C HIS A 284 -11.90 3.70 5.21
N TYR A 285 -11.04 3.99 4.25
CA TYR A 285 -9.60 3.93 4.43
C TYR A 285 -8.89 5.02 3.64
N LEU A 286 -7.74 5.46 4.16
CA LEU A 286 -6.88 6.46 3.55
C LEU A 286 -5.55 5.79 3.18
N ASN A 287 -5.02 6.15 2.02
CA ASN A 287 -3.71 5.70 1.58
C ASN A 287 -2.81 6.86 1.21
N TRP A 288 -1.53 6.75 1.50
CA TRP A 288 -0.53 7.67 1.00
C TRP A 288 0.80 6.97 0.82
N TYR A 289 1.65 7.56 -0.01
CA TYR A 289 3.02 7.14 -0.19
C TYR A 289 3.94 8.08 0.59
N ASN A 290 4.83 7.52 1.40
CA ASN A 290 5.90 8.25 2.08
C ASN A 290 7.21 8.00 1.33
N GLU A 291 7.70 9.03 0.64
CA GLU A 291 8.93 8.97 -0.16
C GLU A 291 10.19 8.81 0.68
N GLU A 292 10.26 9.41 1.87
CA GLU A 292 11.45 9.35 2.72
C GLU A 292 11.69 7.94 3.27
N GLN A 293 10.60 7.19 3.45
CA GLN A 293 10.63 5.81 3.94
C GLN A 293 10.45 4.77 2.82
N ASP A 294 10.21 5.22 1.58
CA ASP A 294 9.78 4.38 0.45
C ASP A 294 8.70 3.36 0.88
N ALA A 295 7.61 3.91 1.43
CA ALA A 295 6.62 3.12 2.14
C ALA A 295 5.19 3.53 1.78
N TYR A 296 4.32 2.54 1.59
CA TYR A 296 2.90 2.74 1.35
C TYR A 296 2.11 2.56 2.65
N TYR A 297 1.41 3.62 3.05
CA TYR A 297 0.64 3.66 4.27
C TYR A 297 -0.84 3.46 4.00
N THR A 298 -1.50 2.74 4.92
CA THR A 298 -2.95 2.57 4.97
C THR A 298 -3.44 2.88 6.37
N LEU A 299 -4.41 3.79 6.47
CA LEU A 299 -5.14 4.08 7.69
C LEU A 299 -6.59 3.60 7.52
N SER A 300 -7.06 2.73 8.42
CA SER A 300 -8.43 2.21 8.45
C SER A 300 -9.14 2.54 9.76
N SER A 301 -10.47 2.65 9.72
CA SER A 301 -11.34 2.73 10.91
C SER A 301 -12.33 1.57 10.85
N PHE A 302 -12.57 0.91 11.98
CA PHE A 302 -13.54 -0.18 12.08
C PHE A 302 -14.11 -0.28 13.51
N GLY A 303 -15.21 -1.03 13.68
CA GLY A 303 -15.92 -1.19 14.96
C GLY A 303 -17.12 -0.25 15.14
N ASP A 304 -17.67 -0.16 16.36
CA ASP A 304 -19.01 0.39 16.63
C ASP A 304 -19.16 1.93 16.44
N LYS A 305 -18.13 2.65 15.99
CA LYS A 305 -18.16 4.10 15.74
C LYS A 305 -17.09 4.50 14.70
N GLU A 306 -17.43 4.43 13.43
CA GLU A 306 -16.53 4.88 12.37
C GLU A 306 -16.24 6.38 12.46
N LEU A 307 -14.98 6.73 12.23
CA LEU A 307 -14.56 8.13 12.13
C LEU A 307 -15.22 8.79 10.92
N THR A 308 -15.73 10.02 11.10
CA THR A 308 -16.17 10.83 9.96
C THR A 308 -14.99 11.15 9.04
N LYS A 309 -15.23 11.39 7.74
CA LYS A 309 -14.19 11.79 6.78
C LYS A 309 -13.28 12.91 7.32
N ALA A 310 -13.85 13.93 7.96
CA ALA A 310 -13.09 15.04 8.54
C ALA A 310 -12.14 14.58 9.68
N GLN A 311 -12.61 13.73 10.59
CA GLN A 311 -11.78 13.17 11.66
C GLN A 311 -10.69 12.25 11.09
N PHE A 312 -10.99 11.54 10.02
CA PHE A 312 -10.07 10.65 9.35
C PHE A 312 -8.91 11.41 8.68
N LEU A 313 -9.23 12.51 7.98
CA LEU A 313 -8.23 13.42 7.41
C LEU A 313 -7.42 14.14 8.50
N GLN A 314 -8.04 14.49 9.64
CA GLN A 314 -7.34 15.07 10.78
C GLN A 314 -6.31 14.10 11.37
N LEU A 315 -6.69 12.83 11.55
CA LEU A 315 -5.80 11.76 12.02
C LEU A 315 -4.64 11.52 11.05
N ALA A 316 -4.93 11.41 9.75
CA ALA A 316 -3.88 11.31 8.74
C ALA A 316 -2.91 12.51 8.81
N GLY A 317 -3.44 13.72 8.94
CA GLY A 317 -2.62 14.92 9.12
C GLY A 317 -1.78 14.92 10.40
N GLU A 318 -2.24 14.32 11.50
CA GLU A 318 -1.43 14.12 12.71
C GLU A 318 -0.26 13.16 12.45
N LEU A 319 -0.53 12.03 11.79
CA LEU A 319 0.48 11.01 11.45
C LEU A 319 1.55 11.58 10.51
N LEU A 320 1.14 12.30 9.47
CA LEU A 320 2.05 12.91 8.49
C LEU A 320 2.98 13.96 9.12
N ARG A 321 2.49 14.74 10.09
CA ARG A 321 3.30 15.74 10.80
C ARG A 321 4.27 15.13 11.81
N LYS A 322 3.95 13.97 12.38
CA LYS A 322 4.83 13.25 13.32
C LYS A 322 5.85 12.35 12.61
N GLY A 323 5.56 11.91 11.38
CA GLY A 323 6.46 11.09 10.56
C GLY A 323 7.52 11.87 9.79
N THR A 324 7.50 13.21 9.84
CA THR A 324 8.44 14.13 9.16
C THR A 324 9.47 14.75 10.11
N SER A 325 9.55 14.26 11.36
CA SER A 325 10.45 14.78 12.41
C SER A 325 11.57 13.82 12.80
#